data_AF-A0A9E2Y9Q4-F1
#
_entry.id   AF-A0A9E2Y9Q4-F1
#
_cell.length_a   1.000
_cell.length_b   1.000
_cell.length_c   1.000
_cell.angle_alpha   90.00
_cell.angle_beta   90.00
_cell.angle_gamma   90.00
#
_symmetry.space_group_name_H-M   'P 1'
#
loop_
_entity.id
_entity.type
_entity.pdbx_description
1 polymer ?
#
loop_
_entity_poly.entity_id
_entity_poly.type
_entity_poly.pdbx_seq_one_letter_code
_entity_poly.pdbx_strand_id
1 'polypeptide(L)'
;MRWVVTAVWALAPLSACTNTVPPKPKMVPRYSILPPRENLPPYFTNTVFEKTETQNLGPLLASNYSLIVNLDGTGDSTAPTPVRQYIIKQMAKRGFGSALLPGYENAEPEEVLKDKRVAIVRVDGLVPVGSRKGQFFDVQVSALDTGGNTTSSLAHGQLYSVDLSRSGGDPRNPGQEVQVEAVVSDSPVFVNPAYELDDAPQTPAAKQSL
;
A
#
# COMPACT_ATOMS: atom_id res chain seq x y z
N MET A 1 56.81 68.62 50.12
CA MET A 1 56.58 67.55 49.12
C MET A 1 55.43 66.67 49.57
N ARG A 2 54.22 66.92 49.07
CA ARG A 2 53.05 66.05 49.22
C ARG A 2 52.25 66.14 47.91
N TRP A 3 52.16 65.01 47.24
CA TRP A 3 51.60 64.84 45.90
C TRP A 3 50.07 64.82 45.95
N VAL A 4 49.44 65.53 45.01
CA VAL A 4 48.00 65.50 44.76
C VAL A 4 47.72 64.37 43.78
N VAL A 5 46.86 63.43 44.17
CA VAL A 5 46.42 62.29 43.35
C VAL A 5 45.26 62.77 42.47
N THR A 6 45.48 62.81 41.15
CA THR A 6 44.44 63.03 40.15
C THR A 6 43.86 61.69 39.69
N ALA A 7 42.58 61.47 39.97
CA ALA A 7 41.83 60.29 39.54
C ALA A 7 41.45 60.43 38.05
N VAL A 8 42.09 59.64 37.20
CA VAL A 8 41.74 59.50 35.78
C VAL A 8 40.67 58.42 35.65
N TRP A 9 39.45 58.83 35.31
CA TRP A 9 38.36 57.92 34.94
C TRP A 9 38.54 57.47 33.48
N ALA A 10 38.78 56.18 33.28
CA ALA A 10 38.90 55.56 31.97
C ALA A 10 37.50 55.33 31.36
N LEU A 11 37.19 56.02 30.25
CA LEU A 11 36.03 55.73 29.41
C LEU A 11 36.28 54.46 28.59
N ALA A 12 35.49 53.41 28.82
CA ALA A 12 35.46 52.21 28.00
C ALA A 12 34.64 52.45 26.70
N PRO A 13 35.13 52.05 25.52
CA PRO A 13 34.38 52.18 24.27
C PRO A 13 33.22 51.18 24.22
N LEU A 14 32.01 51.69 24.03
CA LEU A 14 30.80 50.90 23.77
C LEU A 14 30.95 50.14 22.45
N SER A 15 31.19 48.84 22.54
CA SER A 15 31.07 47.93 21.39
C SER A 15 29.59 47.84 20.99
N ALA A 16 29.24 48.48 19.89
CA ALA A 16 27.93 48.37 19.28
C ALA A 16 27.78 46.97 18.66
N CYS A 17 27.02 46.09 19.34
CA CYS A 17 26.55 44.85 18.76
C CYS A 17 25.63 45.18 17.57
N THR A 18 26.14 45.04 16.36
CA THR A 18 25.31 45.06 15.16
C THR A 18 24.52 43.76 15.12
N ASN A 19 23.23 43.84 15.45
CA ASN A 19 22.29 42.75 15.23
C ASN A 19 22.15 42.54 13.72
N THR A 20 23.02 41.68 13.15
CA THR A 20 22.84 41.15 11.81
C THR A 20 21.65 40.20 11.85
N VAL A 21 20.48 40.72 11.51
CA VAL A 21 19.28 39.89 11.34
C VAL A 21 19.62 38.84 10.28
N PRO A 22 19.59 37.52 10.60
CA PRO A 22 19.88 36.50 9.61
C PRO A 22 18.90 36.65 8.44
N PRO A 23 19.39 36.58 7.18
CA PRO A 23 18.53 36.74 6.03
C PRO A 23 17.41 35.70 6.09
N LYS A 24 16.16 36.16 5.99
CA LYS A 24 14.99 35.28 6.00
C LYS A 24 15.21 34.19 4.93
N PRO A 25 15.04 32.91 5.27
CA PRO A 25 15.24 31.83 4.31
C PRO A 25 14.33 32.10 3.11
N LYS A 26 14.93 32.22 1.91
CA LYS A 26 14.16 32.38 0.68
C LYS A 26 13.28 31.16 0.54
N MET A 27 11.97 31.38 0.58
CA MET A 27 11.00 30.30 0.47
C MET A 27 11.16 29.69 -0.93
N VAL A 28 11.74 28.50 -0.98
CA VAL A 28 11.85 27.73 -2.22
C VAL A 28 10.43 27.44 -2.68
N PRO A 29 10.06 27.72 -3.94
CA PRO A 29 8.74 27.36 -4.43
C PRO A 29 8.52 25.87 -4.21
N ARG A 30 7.35 25.50 -3.66
CA ARG A 30 6.99 24.11 -3.34
C ARG A 30 6.94 23.23 -4.59
N TYR A 31 6.81 23.82 -5.77
CA TYR A 31 6.70 23.14 -7.05
C TYR A 31 7.73 23.68 -8.03
N SER A 32 8.47 22.78 -8.68
CA SER A 32 9.31 23.11 -9.83
C SER A 32 8.43 23.30 -11.06
N ILE A 33 8.65 24.40 -11.79
CA ILE A 33 8.06 24.55 -13.12
C ILE A 33 8.73 23.55 -14.07
N LEU A 34 7.97 22.55 -14.52
CA LEU A 34 8.44 21.64 -15.56
C LEU A 34 8.44 22.37 -16.91
N PRO A 35 9.40 22.09 -17.80
CA PRO A 35 9.36 22.61 -19.16
C PRO A 35 8.10 22.10 -19.89
N PRO A 36 7.64 22.83 -20.92
CA PRO A 36 6.58 22.35 -21.81
C PRO A 36 6.92 20.96 -22.37
N ARG A 37 5.88 20.15 -22.55
CA ARG A 37 6.05 18.77 -22.98
C ARG A 37 6.64 18.71 -24.40
N GLU A 38 7.75 18.01 -24.55
CA GLU A 38 8.43 17.84 -25.84
C GLU A 38 7.73 16.80 -26.72
N ASN A 39 7.91 16.88 -28.04
CA ASN A 39 7.41 15.92 -29.05
C ASN A 39 5.88 15.87 -29.21
N LEU A 40 5.21 17.02 -29.11
CA LEU A 40 3.78 17.13 -29.42
C LEU A 40 3.56 17.55 -30.88
N PRO A 41 2.52 17.02 -31.55
CA PRO A 41 2.08 17.53 -32.85
C PRO A 41 1.80 19.05 -32.85
N PRO A 42 1.98 19.77 -33.97
CA PRO A 42 1.87 21.24 -34.04
C PRO A 42 0.50 21.81 -33.63
N TYR A 43 -0.55 20.99 -33.65
CA TYR A 43 -1.88 21.42 -33.22
C TYR A 43 -2.06 21.44 -31.70
N PHE A 44 -1.10 20.91 -30.91
CA PHE A 44 -1.11 20.98 -29.45
C PHE A 44 -0.35 22.20 -28.89
N THR A 45 0.20 23.07 -29.76
CA THR A 45 0.91 24.27 -29.31
C THR A 45 -0.05 25.25 -28.60
N ASN A 46 0.41 25.82 -27.50
CA ASN A 46 -0.33 26.65 -26.55
C ASN A 46 -1.52 25.98 -25.85
N THR A 47 -1.67 24.66 -25.93
CA THR A 47 -2.76 23.95 -25.25
C THR A 47 -2.44 23.66 -23.78
N VAL A 48 -3.48 23.39 -22.99
CA VAL A 48 -3.32 22.93 -21.59
C VAL A 48 -2.49 21.64 -21.54
N PHE A 49 -2.62 20.76 -22.53
CA PHE A 49 -1.89 19.50 -22.60
C PHE A 49 -0.38 19.67 -22.79
N GLU A 50 0.06 20.73 -23.47
CA GLU A 50 1.49 21.09 -23.59
C GLU A 50 2.04 21.63 -22.27
N LYS A 51 1.22 22.40 -21.55
CA LYS A 51 1.63 23.16 -20.36
C LYS A 51 1.44 22.39 -19.04
N THR A 52 0.78 21.24 -19.05
CA THR A 52 0.44 20.48 -17.84
C THR A 52 0.80 19.02 -17.97
N GLU A 53 1.20 18.41 -16.86
CA GLU A 53 1.39 16.98 -16.76
C GLU A 53 0.05 16.32 -16.42
N THR A 54 -0.53 15.66 -17.42
CA THR A 54 -1.72 14.84 -17.22
C THR A 54 -1.34 13.51 -16.57
N GLN A 55 -1.78 13.29 -15.34
CA GLN A 55 -1.62 12.02 -14.64
C GLN A 55 -2.87 11.13 -14.83
N ASN A 56 -2.72 9.83 -14.51
CA ASN A 56 -3.82 8.86 -14.52
C ASN A 56 -4.49 8.64 -15.89
N LEU A 57 -3.69 8.68 -16.96
CA LEU A 57 -4.15 8.42 -18.34
C LEU A 57 -4.29 6.94 -18.67
N GLY A 58 -3.71 6.06 -17.87
CA GLY A 58 -3.75 4.61 -18.04
C GLY A 58 -4.43 3.94 -16.85
N PRO A 59 -4.86 2.69 -17.00
CA PRO A 59 -5.42 1.93 -15.90
C PRO A 59 -4.39 1.79 -14.79
N LEU A 60 -4.87 1.90 -13.54
CA LEU A 60 -4.02 1.81 -12.37
C LEU A 60 -4.03 0.37 -11.84
N LEU A 61 -2.87 -0.27 -11.82
CA LEU A 61 -2.70 -1.55 -11.15
C LEU A 61 -2.61 -1.30 -9.63
N ALA A 62 -3.57 -1.82 -8.89
CA ALA A 62 -3.59 -1.81 -7.44
C ALA A 62 -3.55 -3.26 -6.94
N SER A 63 -2.64 -3.56 -6.03
CA SER A 63 -2.38 -4.93 -5.57
C SER A 63 -2.19 -4.98 -4.06
N ASN A 64 -2.55 -6.10 -3.45
CA ASN A 64 -2.22 -6.39 -2.06
C ASN A 64 -2.39 -7.87 -1.72
N TYR A 65 -1.94 -8.28 -0.53
CA TYR A 65 -2.18 -9.60 0.02
C TYR A 65 -3.46 -9.62 0.86
N SER A 66 -4.23 -10.70 0.71
CA SER A 66 -5.41 -10.96 1.51
C SER A 66 -5.47 -12.43 1.94
N LEU A 67 -6.54 -12.75 2.64
CA LEU A 67 -6.88 -14.06 3.15
C LEU A 67 -8.16 -14.54 2.47
N ILE A 68 -8.19 -15.80 2.06
CA ILE A 68 -9.44 -16.49 1.73
C ILE A 68 -9.77 -17.43 2.87
N VAL A 69 -11.04 -17.45 3.27
CA VAL A 69 -11.57 -18.33 4.31
C VAL A 69 -12.63 -19.26 3.74
N ASN A 70 -13.02 -20.26 4.52
CA ASN A 70 -14.06 -21.24 4.17
C ASN A 70 -13.72 -22.12 2.97
N LEU A 71 -12.43 -22.47 2.81
CA LEU A 71 -11.98 -23.48 1.85
C LEU A 71 -12.21 -24.89 2.39
N ASP A 72 -12.38 -25.87 1.50
CA ASP A 72 -12.57 -27.28 1.86
C ASP A 72 -11.25 -28.02 2.14
N GLY A 73 -10.43 -27.44 3.04
CA GLY A 73 -9.12 -28.00 3.41
C GLY A 73 -8.05 -27.96 2.31
N THR A 74 -8.31 -27.24 1.21
CA THR A 74 -7.44 -27.08 0.04
C THR A 74 -6.46 -25.92 0.16
N GLY A 75 -6.55 -25.12 1.23
CA GLY A 75 -5.76 -23.92 1.45
C GLY A 75 -4.45 -24.18 2.17
N ASP A 76 -3.49 -23.28 1.93
CA ASP A 76 -2.24 -23.19 2.67
C ASP A 76 -1.87 -21.72 2.91
N SER A 77 -1.40 -21.43 4.12
CA SER A 77 -1.01 -20.09 4.56
C SER A 77 0.51 -19.87 4.49
N THR A 78 1.26 -20.80 3.90
CA THR A 78 2.71 -20.69 3.82
C THR A 78 3.09 -19.51 2.91
N ALA A 79 3.83 -18.54 3.46
CA ALA A 79 4.21 -17.31 2.77
C ALA A 79 5.53 -16.76 3.35
N PRO A 80 6.23 -15.87 2.63
CA PRO A 80 7.39 -15.17 3.17
C PRO A 80 7.06 -14.44 4.48
N THR A 81 8.00 -14.42 5.43
CA THR A 81 7.81 -13.80 6.75
C THR A 81 7.22 -12.39 6.71
N PRO A 82 7.67 -11.46 5.83
CA PRO A 82 7.08 -10.12 5.74
C PRO A 82 5.59 -10.13 5.40
N VAL A 83 5.19 -10.99 4.45
CA VAL A 83 3.79 -11.15 4.02
C VAL A 83 2.95 -11.71 5.17
N ARG A 84 3.44 -12.73 5.87
CA ARG A 84 2.74 -13.31 7.02
C ARG A 84 2.52 -12.28 8.13
N GLN A 85 3.53 -11.49 8.47
CA GLN A 85 3.42 -10.42 9.46
C GLN A 85 2.42 -9.33 9.03
N TYR A 86 2.41 -8.99 7.75
CA TYR A 86 1.45 -8.05 7.18
C TYR A 86 0.01 -8.55 7.34
N ILE A 87 -0.27 -9.80 6.97
CA ILE A 87 -1.60 -10.40 7.10
C ILE A 87 -2.05 -10.44 8.57
N ILE A 88 -1.18 -10.86 9.50
CA ILE A 88 -1.48 -10.85 10.93
C ILE A 88 -1.87 -9.44 11.40
N LYS A 89 -1.14 -8.41 10.98
CA LYS A 89 -1.45 -7.01 11.28
C LYS A 89 -2.81 -6.59 10.71
N GLN A 90 -3.14 -7.01 9.48
CA GLN A 90 -4.43 -6.71 8.86
C GLN A 90 -5.59 -7.42 9.55
N MET A 91 -5.40 -8.66 10.00
CA MET A 91 -6.40 -9.40 10.78
C MET A 91 -6.64 -8.74 12.14
N ALA A 92 -5.57 -8.36 12.85
CA ALA A 92 -5.68 -7.64 14.11
C ALA A 92 -6.37 -6.27 13.95
N LYS A 93 -6.06 -5.53 12.88
CA LYS A 93 -6.73 -4.25 12.55
C LYS A 93 -8.24 -4.42 12.36
N ARG A 94 -8.68 -5.58 11.89
CA ARG A 94 -10.10 -5.90 11.64
C ARG A 94 -10.79 -6.64 12.79
N GLY A 95 -10.11 -6.87 13.91
CA GLY A 95 -10.73 -7.33 15.15
C GLY A 95 -10.44 -8.77 15.58
N PHE A 96 -9.65 -9.54 14.80
CA PHE A 96 -9.23 -10.88 15.23
C PHE A 96 -8.41 -10.81 16.54
N GLY A 97 -8.78 -11.63 17.52
CA GLY A 97 -8.16 -11.65 18.85
C GLY A 97 -8.54 -10.46 19.74
N SER A 98 -9.50 -9.62 19.33
CA SER A 98 -10.00 -8.54 20.18
C SER A 98 -11.08 -9.04 21.14
N ALA A 99 -10.83 -8.92 22.44
CA ALA A 99 -11.83 -9.17 23.49
C ALA A 99 -13.00 -8.15 23.50
N LEU A 100 -12.92 -7.10 22.66
CA LEU A 100 -13.94 -6.05 22.58
C LEU A 100 -14.98 -6.33 21.48
N LEU A 101 -14.68 -7.23 20.53
CA LEU A 101 -15.55 -7.56 19.43
C LEU A 101 -16.11 -8.98 19.62
N PRO A 102 -17.42 -9.12 19.92
CA PRO A 102 -18.01 -10.43 20.16
C PRO A 102 -17.88 -11.31 18.91
N GLY A 103 -17.39 -12.53 19.09
CA GLY A 103 -17.21 -13.52 18.02
C GLY A 103 -15.77 -13.71 17.52
N TYR A 104 -14.87 -12.75 17.78
CA TYR A 104 -13.45 -12.84 17.38
C TYR A 104 -12.49 -13.08 18.54
N GLU A 105 -13.02 -13.22 19.75
CA GLU A 105 -12.27 -13.30 21.01
C GLU A 105 -11.35 -14.54 21.07
N ASN A 106 -11.78 -15.66 20.49
CA ASN A 106 -11.05 -16.93 20.51
C ASN A 106 -10.29 -17.20 19.20
N ALA A 107 -10.30 -16.27 18.25
CA ALA A 107 -9.67 -16.45 16.95
C ALA A 107 -8.37 -15.65 16.88
N GLU A 108 -7.29 -16.19 17.44
CA GLU A 108 -5.97 -15.58 17.29
C GLU A 108 -5.53 -15.63 15.82
N PRO A 109 -5.02 -14.52 15.24
CA PRO A 109 -4.60 -14.49 13.84
C PRO A 109 -3.62 -15.60 13.47
N GLU A 110 -2.68 -15.93 14.37
CA GLU A 110 -1.70 -16.97 14.10
C GLU A 110 -2.28 -18.39 14.10
N GLU A 111 -3.34 -18.62 14.86
CA GLU A 111 -4.05 -19.90 14.92
C GLU A 111 -4.93 -20.08 13.68
N VAL A 112 -5.65 -19.02 13.27
CA VAL A 112 -6.45 -19.03 12.04
C VAL A 112 -5.58 -19.33 10.81
N LEU A 113 -4.35 -18.79 10.76
CA LEU A 113 -3.43 -19.08 9.66
C LEU A 113 -2.95 -20.55 9.66
N LYS A 114 -2.99 -21.26 10.78
CA LYS A 114 -2.59 -22.70 10.79
C LYS A 114 -3.67 -23.61 10.19
N ASP A 115 -4.90 -23.12 10.02
CA ASP A 115 -5.99 -23.90 9.45
C ASP A 115 -5.85 -24.05 7.92
N LYS A 116 -6.07 -25.26 7.41
CA LYS A 116 -6.09 -25.57 5.98
C LYS A 116 -7.33 -25.06 5.25
N ARG A 117 -8.34 -24.59 5.98
CA ARG A 117 -9.52 -23.92 5.42
C ARG A 117 -9.25 -22.48 5.01
N VAL A 118 -8.01 -22.04 5.15
CA VAL A 118 -7.57 -20.67 4.94
C VAL A 118 -6.37 -20.66 4.00
N ALA A 119 -6.34 -19.70 3.09
CA ALA A 119 -5.21 -19.50 2.18
C ALA A 119 -4.81 -18.02 2.12
N ILE A 120 -3.50 -17.75 2.13
CA ILE A 120 -2.99 -16.41 1.83
C ILE A 120 -2.91 -16.27 0.31
N VAL A 121 -3.47 -15.19 -0.21
CA VAL A 121 -3.54 -14.92 -1.65
C VAL A 121 -3.05 -13.52 -1.99
N ARG A 122 -2.65 -13.36 -3.25
CA ARG A 122 -2.40 -12.05 -3.85
C ARG A 122 -3.63 -11.61 -4.64
N VAL A 123 -4.06 -10.39 -4.39
CA VAL A 123 -5.19 -9.74 -5.05
C VAL A 123 -4.63 -8.63 -5.92
N ASP A 124 -4.87 -8.72 -7.22
CA ASP A 124 -4.46 -7.73 -8.22
C ASP A 124 -5.73 -7.16 -8.89
N GLY A 125 -5.89 -5.86 -8.83
CA GLY A 125 -7.03 -5.14 -9.38
C GLY A 125 -6.58 -4.10 -10.41
N LEU A 126 -7.21 -4.11 -11.58
CA LEU A 126 -6.96 -3.10 -12.60
C LEU A 126 -8.06 -2.03 -12.54
N VAL A 127 -7.76 -0.93 -11.87
CA VAL A 127 -8.72 0.18 -11.71
C VAL A 127 -8.81 0.96 -13.03
N PRO A 128 -10.00 1.06 -13.66
CA PRO A 128 -10.14 1.75 -14.93
C PRO A 128 -9.96 3.27 -14.79
N VAL A 129 -9.54 3.91 -15.87
CA VAL A 129 -9.40 5.37 -15.93
C VAL A 129 -10.75 6.06 -15.71
N GLY A 130 -10.76 7.11 -14.90
CA GLY A 130 -11.98 7.86 -14.57
C GLY A 130 -12.95 7.12 -13.65
N SER A 131 -12.53 6.00 -13.02
CA SER A 131 -13.34 5.31 -12.02
C SER A 131 -13.74 6.23 -10.88
N ARG A 132 -15.00 6.15 -10.44
CA ARG A 132 -15.53 6.97 -9.34
C ARG A 132 -15.59 6.16 -8.05
N LYS A 133 -15.55 6.85 -6.91
CA LYS A 133 -15.74 6.22 -5.60
C LYS A 133 -17.07 5.45 -5.57
N GLY A 134 -17.01 4.17 -5.22
CA GLY A 134 -18.17 3.27 -5.16
C GLY A 134 -18.49 2.54 -6.48
N GLN A 135 -17.74 2.78 -7.55
CA GLN A 135 -17.84 1.97 -8.76
C GLN A 135 -17.21 0.59 -8.52
N PHE A 136 -17.91 -0.46 -8.96
CA PHE A 136 -17.39 -1.82 -8.94
C PHE A 136 -16.43 -2.07 -10.10
N PHE A 137 -15.43 -2.89 -9.85
CA PHE A 137 -14.49 -3.39 -10.85
C PHE A 137 -14.06 -4.79 -10.42
N ASP A 138 -13.60 -5.59 -11.39
CA ASP A 138 -13.19 -6.95 -11.14
C ASP A 138 -11.75 -7.01 -10.62
N VAL A 139 -11.50 -7.98 -9.75
CA VAL A 139 -10.16 -8.26 -9.21
C VAL A 139 -9.75 -9.69 -9.57
N GLN A 140 -8.49 -9.85 -9.91
CA GLN A 140 -7.88 -11.15 -10.05
C GLN A 140 -7.29 -11.58 -8.71
N VAL A 141 -7.58 -12.82 -8.34
CA VAL A 141 -7.01 -13.44 -7.15
C VAL A 141 -6.11 -14.57 -7.62
N SER A 142 -4.93 -14.65 -7.03
CA SER A 142 -3.96 -15.72 -7.30
C SER A 142 -3.44 -16.29 -5.99
N ALA A 143 -3.37 -17.61 -5.93
CA ALA A 143 -2.64 -18.31 -4.88
C ALA A 143 -1.16 -17.91 -4.93
N LEU A 144 -0.52 -17.80 -3.76
CA LEU A 144 0.91 -17.51 -3.72
C LEU A 144 1.69 -18.70 -4.28
N ASP A 145 2.54 -18.46 -5.29
CA ASP A 145 3.53 -19.43 -5.75
C ASP A 145 4.84 -19.33 -4.95
N THR A 146 5.07 -18.15 -4.39
CA THR A 146 6.32 -17.75 -3.77
C THR A 146 6.30 -18.14 -2.30
N GLY A 147 7.16 -19.10 -1.93
CA GLY A 147 7.32 -19.54 -0.53
C GLY A 147 6.90 -20.98 -0.26
N GLY A 148 6.63 -21.80 -1.28
CA GLY A 148 6.31 -23.21 -1.12
C GLY A 148 4.87 -23.48 -0.68
N ASN A 149 3.97 -22.53 -0.95
CA ASN A 149 2.55 -22.68 -0.71
C ASN A 149 1.98 -23.80 -1.59
N THR A 150 1.19 -24.69 -0.98
CA THR A 150 0.63 -25.90 -1.59
C THR A 150 -0.88 -25.81 -1.81
N THR A 151 -1.45 -24.61 -1.83
CA THR A 151 -2.88 -24.38 -2.08
C THR A 151 -3.30 -25.05 -3.38
N SER A 152 -4.26 -25.97 -3.29
CA SER A 152 -4.74 -26.75 -4.44
C SER A 152 -5.96 -26.14 -5.12
N SER A 153 -6.82 -25.45 -4.37
CA SER A 153 -8.03 -24.82 -4.90
C SER A 153 -8.49 -23.65 -4.04
N LEU A 154 -8.99 -22.60 -4.70
CA LEU A 154 -9.66 -21.44 -4.09
C LEU A 154 -11.19 -21.48 -4.24
N ALA A 155 -11.74 -22.58 -4.78
CA ALA A 155 -13.17 -22.73 -4.99
C ALA A 155 -13.93 -22.67 -3.66
N HIS A 156 -15.17 -22.14 -3.71
CA HIS A 156 -16.05 -21.91 -2.56
C HIS A 156 -15.51 -20.97 -1.47
N GLY A 157 -14.31 -20.41 -1.67
CA GLY A 157 -13.68 -19.51 -0.73
C GLY A 157 -14.39 -18.16 -0.68
N GLN A 158 -14.34 -17.54 0.49
CA GLN A 158 -14.73 -16.15 0.68
C GLN A 158 -13.47 -15.31 0.85
N LEU A 159 -13.29 -14.31 -0.01
CA LEU A 159 -12.19 -13.37 0.10
C LEU A 159 -12.46 -12.42 1.26
N TYR A 160 -11.48 -12.28 2.15
CA TYR A 160 -11.53 -11.33 3.23
C TYR A 160 -11.21 -9.92 2.74
N SER A 161 -11.82 -8.91 3.34
CA SER A 161 -11.68 -7.54 2.91
C SER A 161 -10.22 -7.08 2.91
N VAL A 162 -9.84 -6.38 1.84
CA VAL A 162 -8.48 -5.89 1.63
C VAL A 162 -8.47 -4.49 1.02
N ASP A 163 -7.51 -3.68 1.47
CA ASP A 163 -7.25 -2.35 0.94
C ASP A 163 -6.18 -2.50 -0.17
N LEU A 164 -6.44 -2.07 -1.40
CA LEU A 164 -5.49 -2.17 -2.51
C LEU A 164 -4.69 -0.86 -2.68
N SER A 165 -3.38 -0.99 -2.92
CA SER A 165 -2.46 0.13 -3.18
C SER A 165 -1.56 -0.16 -4.39
N ARG A 166 -0.88 0.84 -4.94
CA ARG A 166 -0.15 0.73 -6.22
C ARG A 166 1.01 -0.26 -6.15
N SER A 167 1.58 -0.47 -4.96
CA SER A 167 2.71 -1.38 -4.73
C SER A 167 2.48 -2.34 -3.54
N GLY A 168 1.23 -2.65 -3.19
CA GLY A 168 0.94 -3.51 -2.03
C GLY A 168 1.31 -4.98 -2.23
N GLY A 169 1.38 -5.47 -3.47
CA GLY A 169 1.71 -6.85 -3.81
C GLY A 169 3.20 -7.23 -3.79
N ASP A 170 4.12 -6.37 -3.32
CA ASP A 170 5.55 -6.74 -3.23
C ASP A 170 5.80 -7.70 -2.03
N PRO A 171 6.33 -8.92 -2.24
CA PRO A 171 6.57 -9.88 -1.17
C PRO A 171 7.66 -9.44 -0.17
N ARG A 172 8.56 -8.52 -0.56
CA ARG A 172 9.63 -8.03 0.33
C ARG A 172 9.16 -6.91 1.25
N ASN A 173 8.20 -6.10 0.79
CA ASN A 173 7.70 -4.95 1.53
C ASN A 173 6.19 -4.76 1.32
N PRO A 174 5.37 -5.67 1.87
CA PRO A 174 3.92 -5.61 1.71
C PRO A 174 3.33 -4.38 2.42
N GLY A 175 2.42 -3.68 1.74
CA GLY A 175 1.69 -2.54 2.31
C GLY A 175 2.54 -1.29 2.59
N GLN A 176 3.61 -1.05 1.84
CA GLN A 176 4.45 0.16 1.95
C GLN A 176 3.65 1.45 1.76
N GLU A 177 2.69 1.43 0.84
CA GLU A 177 1.94 2.60 0.45
C GLU A 177 0.70 2.79 1.32
N VAL A 178 0.56 3.99 1.90
CA VAL A 178 -0.56 4.35 2.79
C VAL A 178 -1.80 4.76 1.99
N GLN A 179 -1.62 5.18 0.74
CA GLN A 179 -2.73 5.58 -0.12
C GLN A 179 -3.50 4.33 -0.58
N VAL A 180 -4.74 4.25 -0.13
CA VAL A 180 -5.69 3.22 -0.54
C VAL A 180 -6.41 3.69 -1.80
N GLU A 181 -6.22 2.97 -2.89
CA GLU A 181 -6.77 3.32 -4.21
C GLU A 181 -8.10 2.58 -4.46
N ALA A 182 -8.24 1.37 -3.91
CA ALA A 182 -9.44 0.56 -3.98
C ALA A 182 -9.63 -0.30 -2.73
N VAL A 183 -10.85 -0.76 -2.48
CA VAL A 183 -11.17 -1.68 -1.38
C VAL A 183 -11.98 -2.83 -1.96
N VAL A 184 -11.59 -4.05 -1.62
CA VAL A 184 -12.38 -5.24 -1.89
C VAL A 184 -13.11 -5.61 -0.59
N SER A 185 -14.43 -5.71 -0.66
CA SER A 185 -15.27 -6.15 0.46
C SER A 185 -15.39 -7.66 0.49
N ASP A 186 -15.81 -8.22 1.63
CA ASP A 186 -16.00 -9.65 1.82
C ASP A 186 -16.93 -10.23 0.75
N SER A 187 -16.35 -10.97 -0.20
CA SER A 187 -17.04 -11.42 -1.41
C SER A 187 -16.64 -12.85 -1.75
N PRO A 188 -17.54 -13.66 -2.34
CA PRO A 188 -17.20 -15.00 -2.78
C PRO A 188 -16.19 -14.96 -3.93
N VAL A 189 -15.25 -15.90 -3.94
CA VAL A 189 -14.28 -16.07 -5.04
C VAL A 189 -14.92 -16.95 -6.10
N PHE A 190 -14.87 -16.49 -7.35
CA PHE A 190 -15.31 -17.27 -8.50
C PHE A 190 -14.10 -17.95 -9.14
N VAL A 191 -14.14 -19.29 -9.20
CA VAL A 191 -13.18 -20.10 -9.95
C VAL A 191 -13.89 -20.66 -11.18
N ASN A 192 -13.15 -20.87 -12.27
CA ASN A 192 -13.71 -21.48 -13.45
C ASN A 192 -14.25 -22.90 -13.12
N PRO A 193 -15.55 -23.18 -13.34
CA PRO A 193 -16.20 -24.41 -12.89
C PRO A 193 -15.64 -25.68 -13.54
N ALA A 194 -15.00 -25.57 -14.71
CA ALA A 194 -14.36 -26.72 -15.34
C ALA A 194 -13.27 -27.36 -14.45
N TYR A 195 -12.61 -26.56 -13.62
CA TYR A 195 -11.58 -27.06 -12.69
C TYR A 195 -12.14 -27.54 -11.36
N GLU A 196 -13.37 -27.19 -11.04
CA GLU A 196 -14.04 -27.60 -9.80
C GLU A 196 -14.66 -29.01 -9.94
N LEU A 197 -15.11 -29.35 -11.16
CA LEU A 197 -15.71 -30.66 -11.44
C LEU A 197 -14.67 -31.78 -11.63
N ASP A 198 -13.45 -31.41 -12.01
CA ASP A 198 -12.32 -32.34 -12.13
C ASP A 198 -11.61 -32.41 -10.76
N ASP A 199 -11.91 -33.43 -9.94
CA ASP A 199 -11.28 -33.73 -8.64
C ASP A 199 -9.74 -34.01 -8.70
N ALA A 200 -9.06 -33.60 -9.77
CA ALA A 200 -7.64 -33.82 -10.02
C ALA A 200 -6.84 -32.49 -9.97
N PRO A 201 -6.34 -32.06 -8.80
CA PRO A 201 -5.72 -30.75 -8.56
C PRO A 201 -4.31 -30.56 -9.16
N GLN A 202 -3.90 -31.33 -10.18
CA GLN A 202 -2.50 -31.41 -10.62
C GLN A 202 -2.24 -30.97 -12.06
N THR A 203 -3.24 -30.48 -12.79
CA THR A 203 -3.03 -29.94 -14.15
C THR A 203 -2.42 -28.53 -14.11
N PRO A 204 -1.35 -28.25 -14.87
CA PRO A 204 -0.67 -26.95 -14.85
C PRO A 204 -1.55 -25.78 -15.32
N ALA A 205 -2.59 -26.04 -16.12
CA ALA A 205 -3.59 -25.04 -16.51
C ALA A 205 -4.52 -24.62 -15.35
N ALA A 206 -4.81 -25.54 -14.41
CA ALA A 206 -5.56 -25.22 -13.20
C ALA A 206 -4.74 -24.28 -12.31
N LYS A 207 -3.44 -24.52 -12.15
CA LYS A 207 -2.52 -23.62 -11.38
C LYS A 207 -2.42 -22.20 -11.94
N GLN A 208 -2.65 -22.00 -13.24
CA GLN A 208 -2.65 -20.66 -13.87
C GLN A 208 -4.00 -19.95 -13.75
N SER A 209 -5.05 -20.68 -13.36
CA SER A 209 -6.41 -20.18 -13.13
C SER A 209 -6.77 -20.09 -11.64
N LEU A 210 -5.80 -20.37 -10.76
CA LEU A 210 -5.86 -20.35 -9.29
C LEU A 210 -5.09 -19.16 -8.72
#